data_AF-A0A3L7QM75-F1
#
_entry.id   AF-A0A3L7QM75-F1
#
_cell.length_a   1.000
_cell.length_b   1.000
_cell.length_c   1.000
_cell.angle_alpha   90.00
_cell.angle_beta   90.00
_cell.angle_gamma   90.00
#
_symmetry.space_group_name_H-M   'P 1'
#
loop_
_entity.id
_entity.type
_entity.pdbx_description
1 polymer ?
#
loop_
_entity_poly.entity_id
_entity_poly.type
_entity_poly.pdbx_seq_one_letter_code
_entity_poly.pdbx_strand_id
1 'polypeptide(L)'
;MKFTACLSIATLATLSLGAFLFAQATDIKEIMAKANKAGGLFPQIQKGLKAPTPNWANLKNDSDELVSLATMLGKSKPPKGDAASWVAMSKGYLDETTALKTAIAAMNKAGADAAIGKLATSCTGCHKAHKN
;
A
#
# COMPACT_ATOMS: atom_id res chain seq x y z
N MET A 1 51.65 -49.32 2.09
CA MET A 1 51.05 -50.19 3.13
C MET A 1 50.42 -49.31 4.20
N LYS A 2 49.18 -49.64 4.58
CA LYS A 2 48.38 -49.19 5.73
C LYS A 2 47.60 -47.87 5.62
N PHE A 3 46.31 -48.07 5.36
CA PHE A 3 45.17 -47.21 5.65
C PHE A 3 45.02 -46.95 7.15
N THR A 4 44.63 -45.73 7.53
CA THR A 4 43.68 -45.51 8.63
C THR A 4 42.89 -44.22 8.40
N ALA A 5 41.57 -44.34 8.30
CA ALA A 5 40.60 -43.25 8.26
C ALA A 5 40.27 -42.74 9.68
N CYS A 6 39.83 -41.49 9.81
CA CYS A 6 38.71 -41.10 10.70
C CYS A 6 38.25 -39.65 10.42
N LEU A 7 37.00 -39.53 9.96
CA LEU A 7 35.98 -38.52 10.30
C LEU A 7 36.43 -37.48 11.34
N SER A 8 36.22 -36.17 11.15
CA SER A 8 34.87 -35.59 11.23
C SER A 8 34.83 -34.16 10.67
N ILE A 9 33.76 -33.91 9.91
CA ILE A 9 33.33 -32.59 9.43
C ILE A 9 32.63 -31.89 10.61
N ALA A 10 33.14 -30.74 11.04
CA ALA A 10 32.42 -29.83 11.93
C ALA A 10 32.10 -28.55 11.16
N THR A 11 30.98 -28.56 10.44
CA THR A 11 30.34 -27.37 9.88
C THR A 11 29.76 -26.55 11.03
N LEU A 12 30.45 -25.49 11.44
CA LEU A 12 29.83 -24.41 12.22
C LEU A 12 29.31 -23.35 11.25
N ALA A 13 28.21 -23.69 10.58
CA ALA A 13 27.44 -22.70 9.85
C ALA A 13 26.77 -21.79 10.88
N THR A 14 27.31 -20.58 11.03
CA THR A 14 26.66 -19.46 11.70
C THR A 14 25.38 -19.12 10.94
N LEU A 15 24.31 -19.82 11.28
CA LEU A 15 22.96 -19.41 10.91
C LEU A 15 22.64 -18.19 11.78
N SER A 16 23.14 -17.03 11.36
CA SER A 16 22.56 -15.75 11.74
C SER A 16 21.10 -15.84 11.32
N LEU A 17 20.25 -16.18 12.28
CA LEU A 17 18.81 -16.19 12.16
C LEU A 17 18.44 -14.74 11.86
N GLY A 18 18.40 -14.44 10.57
CA GLY A 18 18.06 -13.13 10.06
C GLY A 18 16.76 -12.73 10.72
N ALA A 19 16.76 -11.53 11.29
CA ALA A 19 15.57 -10.80 11.71
C ALA A 19 14.71 -10.44 10.48
N PHE A 20 14.33 -11.45 9.70
CA PHE A 20 13.44 -11.45 8.56
C PHE A 20 12.19 -12.25 8.90
N LEU A 21 11.77 -12.23 10.17
CA LEU A 21 10.35 -12.40 10.47
C LEU A 21 9.67 -11.11 10.02
N PHE A 22 9.34 -11.11 8.73
CA PHE A 22 8.21 -10.42 8.11
C PHE A 22 7.48 -9.53 9.10
N ALA A 23 7.77 -8.22 9.05
CA ALA A 23 6.84 -7.22 9.55
C ALA A 23 5.47 -7.64 9.01
N GLN A 24 4.58 -8.04 9.92
CA GLN A 24 3.29 -8.60 9.60
C GLN A 24 2.65 -7.71 8.54
N ALA A 25 2.24 -8.32 7.42
CA ALA A 25 1.43 -7.64 6.44
C ALA A 25 0.34 -6.90 7.20
N THR A 26 0.37 -5.56 7.18
CA THR A 26 -0.70 -4.76 7.78
C THR A 26 -2.00 -5.33 7.24
N ASP A 27 -2.94 -5.67 8.14
CA ASP A 27 -4.17 -6.35 7.73
C ASP A 27 -4.82 -5.50 6.63
N ILE A 28 -5.13 -6.11 5.48
CA ILE A 28 -5.78 -5.44 4.36
C ILE A 28 -7.03 -4.70 4.84
N LYS A 29 -7.76 -5.26 5.82
CA LYS A 29 -8.93 -4.60 6.41
C LYS A 29 -8.55 -3.33 7.15
N GLU A 30 -7.45 -3.32 7.91
CA GLU A 30 -6.94 -2.14 8.60
C GLU A 30 -6.44 -1.07 7.61
N ILE A 31 -5.66 -1.48 6.60
CA ILE A 31 -5.22 -0.57 5.52
C ILE A 31 -6.43 0.09 4.88
N MET A 32 -7.41 -0.70 4.45
CA MET A 32 -8.60 -0.18 3.76
C MET A 32 -9.53 0.60 4.70
N ALA A 33 -9.56 0.28 6.00
CA ALA A 33 -10.28 1.07 6.98
C ALA A 33 -9.66 2.45 7.15
N LYS A 34 -8.34 2.54 7.29
CA LYS A 34 -7.62 3.82 7.43
C LYS A 34 -7.65 4.63 6.14
N ALA A 35 -7.50 3.99 4.99
CA ALA A 35 -7.49 4.66 3.70
C ALA A 35 -8.89 5.07 3.22
N ASN A 36 -9.84 4.13 3.16
CA ASN A 36 -11.00 4.25 2.26
C ASN A 36 -12.37 4.08 2.91
N LYS A 37 -12.46 3.59 4.15
CA LYS A 37 -13.74 3.52 4.87
C LYS A 37 -14.24 4.94 5.17
N ALA A 38 -15.54 5.09 5.45
CA ALA A 38 -16.09 6.33 5.98
C ALA A 38 -15.25 6.81 7.18
N GLY A 39 -14.79 8.07 7.13
CA GLY A 39 -13.91 8.66 8.13
C GLY A 39 -12.41 8.44 7.89
N GLY A 40 -12.02 7.56 6.95
CA GLY A 40 -10.64 7.35 6.53
C GLY A 40 -10.07 8.49 5.68
N LEU A 41 -8.79 8.39 5.34
CA LEU A 41 -8.01 9.45 4.71
C LEU A 41 -8.59 9.93 3.38
N PHE A 42 -8.97 9.02 2.47
CA PHE A 42 -9.48 9.40 1.16
C PHE A 42 -10.77 10.24 1.26
N PRO A 43 -11.81 9.83 2.01
CA PRO A 43 -12.96 10.70 2.27
C PRO A 43 -12.63 12.03 2.97
N GLN A 44 -11.68 12.04 3.91
CA GLN A 44 -11.27 13.28 4.59
C GLN A 44 -10.55 14.24 3.63
N ILE A 45 -9.68 13.74 2.75
CA ILE A 45 -9.04 14.52 1.69
C ILE A 45 -10.09 15.11 0.76
N GLN A 46 -11.07 14.30 0.31
CA GLN A 46 -12.18 14.78 -0.51
C GLN A 46 -12.96 15.90 0.19
N LYS A 47 -13.22 15.76 1.50
CA LYS A 47 -13.89 16.80 2.29
C LYS A 47 -13.03 18.06 2.43
N GLY A 48 -11.74 17.91 2.72
CA GLY A 48 -10.81 19.02 2.90
C GLY A 48 -10.61 19.84 1.63
N LEU A 49 -10.58 19.19 0.47
CA LEU A 49 -10.51 19.86 -0.84
C LEU A 49 -11.78 20.68 -1.16
N LYS A 50 -12.93 20.32 -0.60
CA LYS A 50 -14.19 21.07 -0.78
C LYS A 50 -14.30 22.31 0.11
N ALA A 51 -13.40 22.50 1.08
CA ALA A 51 -13.40 23.71 1.90
C ALA A 51 -13.16 24.95 1.03
N PRO A 52 -13.77 26.12 1.34
CA PRO A 52 -13.51 27.36 0.62
C PRO A 52 -12.02 27.72 0.59
N THR A 53 -11.33 27.43 1.70
CA THR A 53 -9.87 27.54 1.85
C THR A 53 -9.34 26.19 2.34
N PRO A 54 -8.89 25.30 1.43
CA PRO A 54 -8.34 24.01 1.82
C PRO A 54 -7.13 24.16 2.74
N ASN A 55 -7.06 23.37 3.81
CA ASN A 55 -5.85 23.26 4.62
C ASN A 55 -4.83 22.39 3.88
N TRP A 56 -4.04 23.00 3.00
CA TRP A 56 -3.06 22.30 2.18
C TRP A 56 -1.98 21.55 2.97
N ALA A 57 -1.62 22.03 4.17
CA ALA A 57 -0.64 21.35 5.01
C ALA A 57 -1.17 20.00 5.51
N ASN A 58 -2.41 19.99 6.03
CA ASN A 58 -3.07 18.74 6.44
C ASN A 58 -3.30 17.82 5.24
N LEU A 59 -3.77 18.37 4.11
CA LEU A 59 -3.99 17.58 2.89
C LEU A 59 -2.70 16.91 2.39
N LYS A 60 -1.55 17.60 2.46
CA LYS A 60 -0.24 17.02 2.12
C LYS A 60 0.07 15.81 3.00
N ASN A 61 -0.01 15.98 4.33
CA ASN A 61 0.23 14.91 5.29
C ASN A 61 -0.72 13.71 5.08
N ASP A 62 -2.02 13.97 4.90
CA ASP A 62 -3.02 12.94 4.67
C ASP A 62 -2.76 12.19 3.35
N SER A 63 -2.35 12.92 2.30
CA SER A 63 -2.04 12.33 1.00
C SER A 63 -0.75 11.49 1.01
N ASP A 64 0.24 11.88 1.81
CA ASP A 64 1.47 11.11 2.03
C ASP A 64 1.15 9.78 2.72
N GLU A 65 0.33 9.82 3.77
CA GLU A 65 -0.09 8.60 4.47
C GLU A 65 -0.98 7.71 3.59
N LEU A 66 -1.83 8.29 2.74
CA LEU A 66 -2.64 7.52 1.78
C LEU A 66 -1.75 6.75 0.78
N VAL A 67 -0.69 7.37 0.27
CA VAL A 67 0.30 6.71 -0.61
C VAL A 67 1.07 5.61 0.13
N SER A 68 1.43 5.85 1.40
CA SER A 68 2.06 4.83 2.26
C SER A 68 1.16 3.60 2.40
N LEU A 69 -0.12 3.80 2.70
CA LEU A 69 -1.13 2.74 2.79
C LEU A 69 -1.33 2.00 1.47
N ALA A 70 -1.41 2.73 0.35
CA ALA A 70 -1.50 2.13 -0.99
C ALA A 70 -0.28 1.26 -1.33
N THR A 71 0.91 1.70 -0.92
CA THR A 71 2.16 0.95 -1.08
C THR A 71 2.14 -0.33 -0.25
N MET A 72 1.67 -0.26 1.00
CA MET A 72 1.53 -1.46 1.85
C MET A 72 0.48 -2.43 1.28
N LEU A 73 -0.63 -1.92 0.75
CA LEU A 73 -1.66 -2.74 0.12
C LEU A 73 -1.11 -3.58 -1.04
N GLY A 74 -0.31 -2.98 -1.92
CA GLY A 74 0.29 -3.69 -3.06
C GLY A 74 1.27 -4.80 -2.67
N LYS A 75 1.80 -4.78 -1.44
CA LYS A 75 2.68 -5.82 -0.89
C LYS A 75 1.91 -6.96 -0.20
N SER A 76 0.63 -6.76 0.09
CA SER A 76 -0.21 -7.76 0.74
C SER A 76 -0.66 -8.85 -0.24
N LYS A 77 -0.99 -10.04 0.26
CA LYS A 77 -1.59 -11.12 -0.54
C LYS A 77 -3.11 -10.89 -0.68
N PRO A 78 -3.71 -11.01 -1.88
CA PRO A 78 -5.14 -10.83 -2.03
C PRO A 78 -5.93 -11.85 -1.19
N PRO A 79 -7.04 -11.46 -0.54
CA PRO A 79 -7.92 -12.38 0.19
C PRO A 79 -8.55 -13.45 -0.71
N LYS A 80 -8.78 -13.11 -1.98
CA LYS A 80 -9.28 -14.02 -3.03
C LYS A 80 -8.86 -13.52 -4.43
N GLY A 81 -9.01 -14.38 -5.42
CA GLY A 81 -8.75 -14.05 -6.83
C GLY A 81 -7.27 -14.18 -7.22
N ASP A 82 -6.97 -13.79 -8.45
CA ASP A 82 -5.65 -13.96 -9.07
C ASP A 82 -4.60 -12.95 -8.56
N ALA A 83 -3.36 -13.42 -8.40
CA ALA A 83 -2.26 -12.60 -7.89
C ALA A 83 -1.79 -11.53 -8.89
N ALA A 84 -1.81 -11.83 -10.20
CA ALA A 84 -1.41 -10.85 -11.21
C ALA A 84 -2.46 -9.73 -11.32
N SER A 85 -3.76 -10.07 -11.26
CA SER A 85 -4.85 -9.10 -11.13
C SER A 85 -4.66 -8.20 -9.91
N TRP A 86 -4.30 -8.77 -8.76
CA TRP A 86 -4.03 -7.98 -7.54
C TRP A 86 -2.89 -6.98 -7.73
N VAL A 87 -1.76 -7.43 -8.29
CA VAL A 87 -0.60 -6.56 -8.56
C VAL A 87 -0.99 -5.42 -9.51
N ALA A 88 -1.71 -5.72 -10.59
CA ALA A 88 -2.13 -4.71 -11.55
C ALA A 88 -3.08 -3.66 -10.91
N MET A 89 -4.09 -4.11 -10.17
CA MET A 89 -5.09 -3.22 -9.57
C MET A 89 -4.53 -2.41 -8.40
N SER A 90 -3.72 -3.01 -7.54
CA SER A 90 -3.07 -2.31 -6.43
C SER A 90 -2.02 -1.31 -6.93
N LYS A 91 -1.30 -1.62 -8.01
CA LYS A 91 -0.45 -0.66 -8.71
C LYS A 91 -1.25 0.52 -9.26
N GLY A 92 -2.37 0.26 -9.95
CA GLY A 92 -3.23 1.34 -10.44
C GLY A 92 -3.73 2.24 -9.31
N TYR A 93 -4.12 1.65 -8.18
CA TYR A 93 -4.49 2.41 -6.98
C TYR A 93 -3.33 3.26 -6.42
N LEU A 94 -2.11 2.70 -6.36
CA LEU A 94 -0.91 3.44 -5.94
C LEU A 94 -0.58 4.59 -6.90
N ASP A 95 -0.67 4.37 -8.21
CA ASP A 95 -0.38 5.38 -9.22
C ASP A 95 -1.35 6.58 -9.09
N GLU A 96 -2.64 6.31 -8.90
CA GLU A 96 -3.66 7.36 -8.76
C GLU A 96 -3.60 8.09 -7.40
N THR A 97 -3.28 7.39 -6.30
CA THR A 97 -3.01 8.06 -5.01
C THR A 97 -1.75 8.93 -5.08
N THR A 98 -0.74 8.52 -5.85
CA THR A 98 0.47 9.33 -6.09
C THR A 98 0.17 10.56 -6.95
N ALA A 99 -0.70 10.43 -7.96
CA ALA A 99 -1.19 11.57 -8.73
C ALA A 99 -1.96 12.56 -7.85
N LEU A 100 -2.83 12.06 -6.96
CA LEU A 100 -3.54 12.89 -5.98
C LEU A 100 -2.58 13.63 -5.05
N LYS A 101 -1.60 12.93 -4.46
CA LYS A 101 -0.54 13.54 -3.64
C LYS A 101 0.20 14.63 -4.41
N THR A 102 0.58 14.37 -5.66
CA THR A 102 1.31 15.33 -6.50
C THR A 102 0.48 16.59 -6.74
N ALA A 103 -0.80 16.44 -7.05
CA ALA A 103 -1.71 17.56 -7.24
C ALA A 103 -1.92 18.37 -5.94
N ILE A 104 -2.10 17.69 -4.81
CA ILE A 104 -2.19 18.34 -3.49
C ILE A 104 -0.89 19.07 -3.15
N ALA A 105 0.26 18.48 -3.46
CA ALA A 105 1.56 19.11 -3.22
C ALA A 105 1.72 20.42 -4.02
N ALA A 106 1.19 20.44 -5.24
CA ALA A 106 1.13 21.62 -6.11
C ALA A 106 -0.04 22.57 -5.78
N MET A 107 -0.85 22.28 -4.75
CA MET A 107 -2.08 23.01 -4.43
C MET A 107 -3.06 23.09 -5.62
N ASN A 108 -3.00 22.11 -6.52
CA ASN A 108 -3.79 22.04 -7.73
C ASN A 108 -5.11 21.32 -7.46
N LYS A 109 -6.15 22.06 -7.11
CA LYS A 109 -7.47 21.50 -6.82
C LYS A 109 -8.07 20.73 -8.00
N ALA A 110 -7.99 21.26 -9.22
CA ALA A 110 -8.53 20.60 -10.40
C ALA A 110 -7.82 19.27 -10.69
N GLY A 111 -6.50 19.24 -10.55
CA GLY A 111 -5.72 18.01 -10.66
C GLY A 111 -6.06 16.99 -9.57
N ALA A 112 -6.28 17.45 -8.34
CA ALA A 112 -6.69 16.59 -7.23
C ALA A 112 -8.10 16.01 -7.47
N ASP A 113 -9.05 16.82 -7.93
CA ASP A 113 -10.40 16.37 -8.28
C ASP A 113 -10.38 15.34 -9.43
N ALA A 114 -9.53 15.52 -10.44
CA ALA A 114 -9.35 14.56 -11.52
C ALA A 114 -8.79 13.21 -11.03
N ALA A 115 -7.77 13.24 -10.16
CA ALA A 115 -7.22 12.03 -9.54
C ALA A 115 -8.24 11.32 -8.64
N ILE A 116 -9.04 12.07 -7.88
CA ILE A 116 -10.16 11.54 -7.08
C ILE A 116 -11.18 10.82 -7.96
N GLY A 117 -11.53 11.40 -9.11
CA GLY A 117 -12.44 10.78 -10.08
C GLY A 117 -11.93 9.42 -10.57
N LYS A 118 -10.64 9.34 -10.90
CA LYS A 118 -9.99 8.07 -11.31
C LYS A 118 -9.97 7.06 -10.16
N LEU A 119 -9.58 7.47 -8.96
CA LEU A 119 -9.60 6.61 -7.76
C LEU A 119 -10.97 5.98 -7.52
N ALA A 120 -12.05 6.77 -7.59
CA ALA A 120 -13.40 6.27 -7.37
C ALA A 120 -13.79 5.12 -8.31
N THR A 121 -13.33 5.15 -9.56
CA THR A 121 -13.59 4.07 -10.53
C THR A 121 -12.78 2.79 -10.22
N SER A 122 -11.56 2.92 -9.71
CA SER A 122 -10.68 1.79 -9.39
C SER A 122 -11.18 0.93 -8.22
N CYS A 123 -11.86 1.56 -7.25
CA CYS A 123 -12.33 0.91 -6.03
C CYS A 123 -13.27 -0.28 -6.30
N THR A 124 -14.24 -0.11 -7.19
CA THR A 124 -15.28 -1.12 -7.47
C THR A 124 -14.69 -2.37 -8.11
N GLY A 125 -13.79 -2.21 -9.08
CA GLY A 125 -13.14 -3.32 -9.75
C GLY A 125 -12.32 -4.16 -8.79
N CYS A 126 -11.45 -3.51 -8.01
CA CYS A 126 -10.57 -4.20 -7.06
C CYS A 126 -11.38 -4.92 -5.98
N HIS A 127 -12.41 -4.26 -5.43
CA HIS A 127 -13.29 -4.90 -4.44
C HIS A 127 -14.05 -6.09 -5.00
N LYS A 128 -14.58 -6.01 -6.23
CA LYS A 128 -15.26 -7.14 -6.87
C LYS A 128 -14.33 -8.37 -6.99
N ALA A 129 -13.10 -8.14 -7.44
CA ALA A 129 -12.12 -9.19 -7.67
C ALA A 129 -11.56 -9.78 -6.37
N HIS A 130 -11.31 -8.95 -5.35
CA HIS A 130 -10.41 -9.33 -4.25
C HIS A 130 -10.96 -9.15 -2.83
N LYS A 131 -12.07 -8.42 -2.64
CA LYS A 131 -12.68 -8.25 -1.30
C LYS A 131 -13.52 -9.47 -0.91
N ASN A 132 -13.36 -9.93 0.32
CA ASN A 132 -14.19 -10.98 0.94
C ASN A 132 -15.26 -10.40 1.86
#